data_AF-A0A1V6BPM7-F1
#
_entry.id   AF-A0A1V6BPM7-F1
#
_cell.length_a   1.000
_cell.length_b   1.000
_cell.length_c   1.000
_cell.angle_alpha   90.00
_cell.angle_beta   90.00
_cell.angle_gamma   90.00
#
_symmetry.space_group_name_H-M   'P 1'
#
loop_
_entity.id
_entity.type
_entity.pdbx_description
1 polymer ?
#
loop_
_entity_poly.entity_id
_entity_poly.type
_entity_poly.pdbx_seq_one_letter_code
_entity_poly.pdbx_strand_id
1 'polypeptide(L)'
;MSGNDVGKNKQEETYYLVTEKGERLTTEQGEAIIIRPGKPIVLPTAPELPEPEEEPVYRPMYHGPGLDSLAQISARETPERDAIVDTAVYTGPNYTFTLKEYSELIGAGLVGLRVSTQKLLDALAVDITQKNSKGGRTQTTAIIDLEKYMRRCGKEINKSNKDKQRKKIKEDLEILYWLSLDWKEHTGNQAEGADKTGNKNFIKMRICSAIGIIKNGQIVVNFTPEIVNYLTQAYIMWYPGNLLKTDDRNPCAYHIGRKLLLHHSNPNNQHRGTANIISIKALLDCTKDIPSEAEVSGRHFYQCRIEPLLKALDALVEKEVLKKWELCNAKMKPLSKSQQDRKDYKATLERYIFFEPIENKKLVQYITQPKQTKAEPKKRQSKKQGKD
;
A
#
# COMPACT_ATOMS: atom_id res chain seq x y z
N MET A 1 -63.12 5.32 -76.29
CA MET A 1 -62.28 4.11 -76.43
C MET A 1 -60.84 4.60 -76.46
N SER A 2 -59.85 4.17 -75.69
CA SER A 2 -59.70 3.23 -74.57
C SER A 2 -58.29 3.51 -74.01
N GLY A 3 -58.08 3.49 -72.71
CA GLY A 3 -56.72 3.57 -72.13
C GLY A 3 -56.72 4.00 -70.66
N ASN A 4 -57.06 3.08 -69.77
CA ASN A 4 -56.78 3.19 -68.34
C ASN A 4 -55.26 3.02 -68.12
N ASP A 5 -54.65 3.83 -67.25
CA ASP A 5 -53.53 3.33 -66.46
C ASP A 5 -53.53 3.87 -65.01
N VAL A 6 -53.76 2.89 -64.14
CA VAL A 6 -53.54 2.71 -62.69
C VAL A 6 -52.73 3.78 -61.94
N GLY A 7 -53.41 4.56 -61.09
CA GLY A 7 -52.78 5.26 -59.96
C GLY A 7 -52.51 4.31 -58.79
N LYS A 8 -51.27 3.89 -58.59
CA LYS A 8 -50.81 3.14 -57.39
C LYS A 8 -50.71 4.08 -56.18
N ASN A 9 -51.56 3.86 -55.17
CA ASN A 9 -51.31 4.35 -53.80
C ASN A 9 -50.06 3.65 -53.25
N LYS A 10 -48.96 4.38 -53.06
CA LYS A 10 -47.80 3.90 -52.29
C LYS A 10 -48.16 3.95 -50.80
N GLN A 11 -48.32 2.79 -50.17
CA GLN A 11 -48.31 2.69 -48.70
C GLN A 11 -46.91 3.08 -48.21
N GLU A 12 -46.81 4.04 -47.29
CA GLU A 12 -45.56 4.36 -46.61
C GLU A 12 -45.23 3.26 -45.59
N GLU A 13 -44.31 2.38 -45.93
CA GLU A 13 -43.78 1.39 -44.99
C GLU A 13 -42.90 2.08 -43.94
N THR A 14 -43.25 1.90 -42.66
CA THR A 14 -42.53 2.45 -41.50
C THR A 14 -41.73 1.34 -40.82
N TYR A 15 -40.42 1.53 -40.68
CA TYR A 15 -39.51 0.54 -40.10
C TYR A 15 -39.06 0.97 -38.70
N TYR A 16 -38.88 0.03 -37.77
CA TYR A 16 -38.42 0.29 -36.40
C TYR A 16 -37.07 -0.37 -36.15
N LEU A 17 -36.21 0.30 -35.38
CA LEU A 17 -35.02 -0.34 -34.83
C LEU A 17 -35.40 -1.25 -33.65
N VAL A 18 -34.89 -2.48 -33.66
CA VAL A 18 -35.12 -3.47 -32.60
C VAL A 18 -33.79 -4.01 -32.08
N THR A 19 -33.76 -4.40 -30.80
CA THR A 19 -32.63 -5.12 -30.19
C THR A 19 -32.53 -6.55 -30.75
N GLU A 20 -31.44 -7.26 -30.48
CA GLU A 20 -31.29 -8.68 -30.83
C GLU A 20 -32.37 -9.58 -30.22
N LYS A 21 -33.06 -9.10 -29.17
CA LYS A 21 -34.20 -9.79 -28.53
C LYS A 21 -35.56 -9.38 -29.11
N GLY A 22 -35.60 -8.53 -30.14
CA GLY A 22 -36.81 -8.09 -30.83
C GLY A 22 -37.54 -6.91 -30.19
N GLU A 23 -36.94 -6.25 -29.18
CA GLU A 23 -37.56 -5.11 -28.49
C GLU A 23 -37.31 -3.81 -29.25
N ARG A 24 -38.32 -2.93 -29.38
CA ARG A 24 -38.15 -1.65 -30.07
C ARG A 24 -37.21 -0.73 -29.30
N LEU A 25 -36.22 -0.19 -29.99
CA LEU A 25 -35.34 0.84 -29.45
C LEU A 25 -36.08 2.17 -29.38
N THR A 26 -35.99 2.84 -28.23
CA THR A 26 -36.60 4.14 -27.96
C THR A 26 -35.56 5.20 -27.63
N THR A 27 -35.90 6.47 -27.78
CA THR A 27 -35.13 7.59 -27.24
C THR A 27 -35.21 7.63 -25.70
N GLU A 28 -34.42 8.49 -25.05
CA GLU A 28 -34.46 8.70 -23.60
C GLU A 28 -35.83 9.20 -23.09
N GLN A 29 -36.67 9.73 -24.00
CA GLN A 29 -38.03 10.19 -23.72
C GLN A 29 -39.10 9.11 -23.99
N GLY A 30 -38.68 7.90 -24.36
CA GLY A 30 -39.57 6.74 -24.57
C GLY A 30 -40.20 6.63 -25.96
N GLU A 31 -39.79 7.47 -26.92
CA GLU A 31 -40.34 7.44 -28.28
C GLU A 31 -39.62 6.42 -29.15
N ALA A 32 -40.36 5.61 -29.93
CA ALA A 32 -39.78 4.59 -30.81
C ALA A 32 -38.96 5.23 -31.94
N ILE A 33 -37.75 4.70 -32.18
CA ILE A 33 -36.88 5.20 -33.25
C ILE A 33 -37.38 4.63 -34.59
N ILE A 34 -37.89 5.51 -35.45
CA ILE A 34 -38.48 5.19 -36.75
C ILE A 34 -37.47 5.44 -37.87
N ILE A 35 -37.29 4.46 -38.76
CA ILE A 35 -36.53 4.60 -40.01
C ILE A 35 -37.51 4.86 -41.16
N ARG A 36 -37.29 5.97 -41.87
CA ARG A 36 -37.94 6.25 -43.16
C ARG A 36 -36.93 6.09 -44.29
N PRO A 37 -37.24 5.38 -45.38
CA PRO A 37 -36.31 5.19 -46.49
C PRO A 37 -35.99 6.54 -47.16
N GLY A 38 -34.70 6.90 -47.23
CA GLY A 38 -34.20 8.05 -48.02
C GLY A 38 -33.52 9.19 -47.25
N LYS A 39 -33.41 9.16 -45.91
CA LYS A 39 -32.58 10.10 -45.14
C LYS A 39 -31.36 9.40 -44.54
N PRO A 40 -30.12 9.91 -44.74
CA PRO A 40 -28.95 9.36 -44.07
C PRO A 40 -29.08 9.52 -42.55
N ILE A 41 -28.88 8.42 -41.83
CA ILE A 41 -28.92 8.36 -40.38
C ILE A 41 -27.60 8.97 -39.87
N VAL A 42 -27.67 10.15 -39.26
CA VAL A 42 -26.58 10.65 -38.42
C VAL A 42 -26.75 9.98 -37.07
N LEU A 43 -25.97 8.92 -36.82
CA LEU A 43 -25.87 8.34 -35.49
C LEU A 43 -25.28 9.40 -34.56
N PRO A 44 -25.87 9.69 -33.39
CA PRO A 44 -25.23 10.55 -32.41
C PRO A 44 -23.90 9.92 -32.03
N THR A 45 -22.81 10.64 -32.29
CA THR A 45 -21.48 10.27 -31.82
C THR A 45 -21.57 10.11 -30.31
N ALA A 46 -21.36 8.89 -29.82
CA ALA A 46 -21.29 8.63 -28.39
C ALA A 46 -20.28 9.61 -27.78
N PRO A 47 -20.60 10.27 -26.65
CA PRO A 47 -19.62 11.09 -25.97
C PRO A 47 -18.41 10.21 -25.69
N GLU A 48 -17.24 10.69 -26.12
CA GLU A 48 -15.96 10.06 -25.85
C GLU A 48 -15.89 9.84 -24.33
N LEU A 49 -15.89 8.57 -23.90
CA LEU A 49 -15.71 8.24 -22.50
C LEU A 49 -14.42 8.95 -22.06
N PRO A 50 -14.44 9.74 -20.98
CA PRO A 50 -13.24 10.41 -20.51
C PRO A 50 -12.15 9.35 -20.36
N GLU A 51 -10.96 9.63 -20.89
CA GLU A 51 -9.81 8.75 -20.71
C GLU A 51 -9.72 8.39 -19.22
N PRO A 52 -9.45 7.11 -18.88
CA PRO A 52 -9.41 6.70 -17.48
C PRO A 52 -8.36 7.57 -16.78
N GLU A 53 -8.80 8.40 -15.83
CA GLU A 53 -7.91 9.26 -15.04
C GLU A 53 -6.73 8.42 -14.55
N GLU A 54 -5.50 8.85 -14.87
CA GLU A 54 -4.30 8.15 -14.44
C GLU A 54 -4.36 7.95 -12.92
N GLU A 55 -4.30 6.68 -12.48
CA GLU A 55 -4.37 6.36 -11.06
C GLU A 55 -3.26 7.15 -10.32
N PRO A 56 -3.59 7.84 -9.20
CA PRO A 56 -2.61 8.67 -8.52
C PRO A 56 -1.43 7.80 -8.05
N VAL A 57 -0.22 8.24 -8.37
CA VAL A 57 1.02 7.56 -7.97
C VAL A 57 1.05 7.37 -6.46
N TYR A 58 0.58 8.35 -5.68
CA TYR A 58 0.56 8.33 -4.23
C TYR A 58 -0.86 8.26 -3.65
N ARG A 59 -1.03 7.46 -2.60
CA ARG A 59 -2.27 7.32 -1.83
C ARG A 59 -2.01 7.46 -0.33
N PRO A 60 -2.91 8.09 0.43
CA PRO A 60 -2.78 8.08 1.89
C PRO A 60 -2.96 6.65 2.40
N MET A 61 -2.12 6.27 3.34
CA MET A 61 -2.19 5.00 4.04
C MET A 61 -1.97 5.23 5.53
N TYR A 62 -2.93 4.80 6.35
CA TYR A 62 -2.73 4.68 7.77
C TYR A 62 -1.64 3.66 8.05
N HIS A 63 -0.72 4.03 8.93
CA HIS A 63 0.36 3.15 9.35
C HIS A 63 0.73 3.47 10.79
N GLY A 64 1.34 2.49 11.44
CA GLY A 64 1.91 2.68 12.77
C GLY A 64 2.98 1.63 13.05
N PRO A 65 3.80 1.84 14.09
CA PRO A 65 4.94 0.98 14.41
C PRO A 65 4.65 -0.53 14.43
N GLY A 66 3.47 -0.93 14.90
CA GLY A 66 3.04 -2.33 14.87
C GLY A 66 2.97 -2.90 13.45
N LEU A 67 2.15 -2.29 12.58
CA LEU A 67 2.00 -2.75 11.19
C LEU A 67 3.28 -2.56 10.38
N ASP A 68 4.02 -1.48 10.65
CA ASP A 68 5.27 -1.17 9.96
C ASP A 68 6.36 -2.21 10.22
N SER A 69 6.28 -2.91 11.34
CA SER A 69 7.21 -3.97 11.69
C SER A 69 7.04 -5.23 10.85
N LEU A 70 5.87 -5.47 10.22
CA LEU A 70 5.72 -6.61 9.29
C LEU A 70 6.69 -6.50 8.13
N ALA A 71 6.95 -5.29 7.66
CA ALA A 71 7.87 -5.01 6.57
C ALA A 71 9.35 -5.11 6.96
N GLN A 72 9.64 -5.64 8.15
CA GLN A 72 10.99 -5.98 8.60
C GLN A 72 11.23 -7.49 8.57
N ILE A 73 10.17 -8.30 8.42
CA ILE A 73 10.30 -9.75 8.39
C ILE A 73 10.81 -10.18 7.03
N SER A 74 11.92 -10.93 7.03
CA SER A 74 12.49 -11.52 5.83
C SER A 74 12.05 -12.96 5.63
N ALA A 75 11.94 -13.38 4.37
CA ALA A 75 11.79 -14.80 4.03
C ALA A 75 13.00 -15.66 4.46
N ARG A 76 14.14 -15.04 4.82
CA ARG A 76 15.32 -15.72 5.38
C ARG A 76 15.15 -16.10 6.84
N GLU A 77 14.21 -15.49 7.54
CA GLU A 77 14.03 -15.75 8.96
C GLU A 77 13.36 -17.10 9.19
N THR A 78 13.95 -17.86 10.11
CA THR A 78 13.33 -19.06 10.65
C THR A 78 12.59 -18.69 11.92
N PRO A 79 11.26 -18.88 11.99
CA PRO A 79 10.52 -18.60 13.21
C PRO A 79 10.83 -19.62 14.29
N GLU A 80 10.68 -19.20 15.55
CA GLU A 80 10.59 -20.12 16.67
C GLU A 80 9.27 -20.90 16.57
N ARG A 81 9.33 -22.23 16.64
CA ARG A 81 8.16 -23.10 16.46
C ARG A 81 7.77 -23.73 17.78
N ASP A 82 6.49 -23.68 18.10
CA ASP A 82 5.90 -24.46 19.18
C ASP A 82 4.89 -25.45 18.58
N ALA A 83 5.25 -26.73 18.61
CA ALA A 83 4.45 -27.81 18.05
C ALA A 83 3.23 -28.17 18.93
N ILE A 84 3.22 -27.80 20.22
CA ILE A 84 2.12 -28.12 21.14
C ILE A 84 0.92 -27.21 20.86
N VAL A 85 1.18 -25.92 20.66
CA VAL A 85 0.14 -24.92 20.35
C VAL A 85 0.01 -24.60 18.86
N ASP A 86 0.77 -25.32 18.02
CA ASP A 86 0.91 -25.15 16.58
C ASP A 86 1.11 -23.70 16.13
N THR A 87 2.20 -23.09 16.61
CA THR A 87 2.53 -21.70 16.27
C THR A 87 3.96 -21.52 15.76
N ALA A 88 4.11 -20.50 14.91
CA ALA A 88 5.40 -19.92 14.56
C ALA A 88 5.46 -18.48 15.04
N VAL A 89 6.56 -18.13 15.71
CA VAL A 89 6.79 -16.82 16.32
C VAL A 89 8.00 -16.14 15.67
N TYR A 90 7.80 -14.90 15.24
CA TYR A 90 8.87 -14.01 14.80
C TYR A 90 9.01 -12.87 15.81
N THR A 91 10.18 -12.78 16.42
CA THR A 91 10.47 -11.77 17.44
C THR A 91 11.39 -10.69 16.88
N GLY A 92 10.99 -9.44 17.07
CA GLY A 92 11.81 -8.26 16.79
C GLY A 92 12.04 -7.44 18.05
N PRO A 93 12.72 -6.28 17.93
CA PRO A 93 13.04 -5.44 19.09
C PRO A 93 11.81 -4.97 19.87
N ASN A 94 10.71 -4.67 19.17
CA ASN A 94 9.50 -4.07 19.74
C ASN A 94 8.21 -4.77 19.30
N TYR A 95 8.31 -5.95 18.67
CA TYR A 95 7.14 -6.65 18.14
C TYR A 95 7.32 -8.17 18.27
N THR A 96 6.18 -8.84 18.31
CA THR A 96 6.06 -10.29 18.17
C THR A 96 4.97 -10.56 17.13
N PHE A 97 5.32 -11.29 16.07
CA PHE A 97 4.34 -11.85 15.16
C PHE A 97 4.12 -13.31 15.48
N THR A 98 2.87 -13.74 15.45
CA THR A 98 2.50 -15.15 15.66
C THR A 98 1.60 -15.62 14.53
N LEU A 99 2.03 -16.69 13.86
CA LEU A 99 1.19 -17.48 12.97
C LEU A 99 0.65 -18.67 13.75
N LYS A 100 -0.66 -18.87 13.73
CA LYS A 100 -1.33 -20.09 14.20
C LYS A 100 -1.54 -21.07 13.05
N GLU A 101 -1.87 -22.32 13.38
CA GLU A 101 -2.06 -23.40 12.40
C GLU A 101 -0.85 -23.54 11.48
N TYR A 102 0.35 -23.40 12.06
CA TYR A 102 1.58 -23.28 11.27
C TYR A 102 1.94 -24.59 10.56
N SER A 103 1.55 -25.73 11.13
CA SER A 103 1.70 -27.04 10.50
C SER A 103 0.86 -27.14 9.22
N GLU A 104 -0.36 -26.60 9.21
CA GLU A 104 -1.20 -26.53 8.00
C GLU A 104 -0.59 -25.62 6.94
N LEU A 105 -0.11 -24.44 7.35
CA LEU A 105 0.59 -23.51 6.46
C LEU A 105 1.80 -24.16 5.79
N ILE A 106 2.65 -24.85 6.55
CA ILE A 106 3.79 -25.60 6.00
C ILE A 106 3.31 -26.70 5.05
N GLY A 107 2.28 -27.46 5.42
CA GLY A 107 1.70 -28.51 4.58
C GLY A 107 1.19 -28.00 3.22
N ALA A 108 0.73 -26.75 3.19
CA ALA A 108 0.34 -26.04 1.97
C ALA A 108 1.51 -25.37 1.22
N GLY A 109 2.75 -25.50 1.71
CA GLY A 109 3.94 -24.86 1.15
C GLY A 109 4.06 -23.36 1.48
N LEU A 110 3.31 -22.88 2.48
CA LEU A 110 3.28 -21.49 2.93
C LEU A 110 4.23 -21.32 4.12
N VAL A 111 5.49 -21.05 3.81
CA VAL A 111 6.53 -20.86 4.83
C VAL A 111 6.86 -19.38 4.98
N GLY A 112 6.48 -18.83 6.15
CA GLY A 112 6.82 -17.49 6.59
C GLY A 112 6.10 -16.35 5.88
N LEU A 113 6.43 -15.12 6.27
CA LEU A 113 5.80 -13.91 5.75
C LEU A 113 6.51 -13.46 4.45
N ARG A 114 5.81 -13.57 3.33
CA ARG A 114 6.35 -13.20 2.01
C ARG A 114 6.14 -11.71 1.75
N VAL A 115 6.99 -11.12 0.92
CA VAL A 115 6.81 -9.72 0.47
C VAL A 115 5.49 -9.51 -0.26
N SER A 116 4.99 -10.51 -0.97
CA SER A 116 3.65 -10.42 -1.58
C SER A 116 2.53 -10.28 -0.56
N THR A 117 2.65 -10.97 0.58
CA THR A 117 1.70 -10.87 1.70
C THR A 117 1.70 -9.45 2.27
N GLN A 118 2.89 -8.86 2.45
CA GLN A 118 3.03 -7.48 2.93
C GLN A 118 2.50 -6.44 1.93
N LYS A 119 2.78 -6.63 0.63
CA LYS A 119 2.23 -5.79 -0.45
C LYS A 119 0.71 -5.83 -0.49
N LEU A 120 0.13 -7.01 -0.31
CA LEU A 120 -1.31 -7.17 -0.24
C LEU A 120 -1.86 -6.43 0.99
N LEU A 121 -1.23 -6.58 2.15
CA LEU A 121 -1.61 -5.89 3.38
C LEU A 121 -1.55 -4.36 3.24
N ASP A 122 -0.48 -3.80 2.67
CA ASP A 122 -0.37 -2.36 2.44
C ASP A 122 -1.44 -1.87 1.43
N ALA A 123 -1.73 -2.64 0.37
CA ALA A 123 -2.80 -2.30 -0.56
C ALA A 123 -4.19 -2.30 0.12
N LEU A 124 -4.44 -3.24 1.02
CA LEU A 124 -5.67 -3.32 1.83
C LEU A 124 -5.74 -2.18 2.86
N ALA A 125 -4.62 -1.82 3.47
CA ALA A 125 -4.54 -0.69 4.40
C ALA A 125 -4.83 0.64 3.70
N VAL A 126 -4.39 0.82 2.45
CA VAL A 126 -4.77 1.97 1.61
C VAL A 126 -6.30 2.03 1.42
N ASP A 127 -6.95 0.91 1.12
CA ASP A 127 -8.41 0.87 0.96
C ASP A 127 -9.16 1.18 2.27
N ILE A 128 -8.71 0.61 3.40
CA ILE A 128 -9.23 0.97 4.74
C ILE A 128 -9.07 2.47 5.02
N THR A 129 -7.92 3.05 4.65
CA THR A 129 -7.64 4.47 4.87
C THR A 129 -8.60 5.36 4.09
N GLN A 130 -8.95 4.98 2.86
CA GLN A 130 -9.90 5.74 2.04
C GLN A 130 -11.33 5.72 2.60
N LYS A 131 -11.69 4.66 3.31
CA LYS A 131 -13.04 4.45 3.87
C LYS A 131 -13.24 4.99 5.28
N ASN A 132 -12.14 5.35 5.96
CA ASN A 132 -12.16 5.75 7.35
C ASN A 132 -11.57 7.14 7.55
N SER A 133 -12.07 7.81 8.57
CA SER A 133 -11.53 9.08 9.05
C SER A 133 -11.54 9.08 10.58
N LYS A 134 -10.67 9.91 11.18
CA LYS A 134 -10.58 10.01 12.63
C LYS A 134 -11.91 10.51 13.21
N GLY A 135 -12.52 9.73 14.09
CA GLY A 135 -13.82 10.04 14.71
C GLY A 135 -15.04 9.77 13.82
N GLY A 136 -14.83 9.25 12.61
CA GLY A 136 -15.92 8.81 11.72
C GLY A 136 -16.43 7.41 12.05
N ARG A 137 -17.48 6.97 11.35
CA ARG A 137 -17.98 5.59 11.44
C ARG A 137 -16.92 4.62 10.93
N THR A 138 -16.51 3.69 11.79
CA THR A 138 -15.50 2.69 11.48
C THR A 138 -16.00 1.70 10.42
N GLN A 139 -15.25 1.55 9.34
CA GLN A 139 -15.42 0.52 8.33
C GLN A 139 -14.24 -0.46 8.40
N THR A 140 -14.54 -1.74 8.58
CA THR A 140 -13.52 -2.78 8.75
C THR A 140 -13.27 -3.63 7.51
N THR A 141 -14.10 -3.48 6.47
CA THR A 141 -14.02 -4.29 5.25
C THR A 141 -13.23 -3.58 4.16
N ALA A 142 -12.10 -4.19 3.79
CA ALA A 142 -11.33 -3.83 2.62
C ALA A 142 -11.78 -4.64 1.39
N ILE A 143 -11.90 -3.98 0.24
CA ILE A 143 -12.30 -4.60 -1.03
C ILE A 143 -11.43 -4.06 -2.15
N ILE A 144 -10.73 -4.95 -2.85
CA ILE A 144 -9.90 -4.59 -4.01
C ILE A 144 -10.23 -5.51 -5.17
N ASP A 145 -10.47 -4.94 -6.35
CA ASP A 145 -10.59 -5.72 -7.58
C ASP A 145 -9.26 -6.41 -7.95
N LEU A 146 -9.31 -7.70 -8.31
CA LEU A 146 -8.12 -8.50 -8.64
C LEU A 146 -7.32 -7.90 -9.79
N GLU A 147 -7.98 -7.47 -10.87
CA GLU A 147 -7.28 -6.90 -12.03
C GLU A 147 -6.66 -5.56 -11.69
N LYS A 148 -7.37 -4.73 -10.92
CA LYS A 148 -6.84 -3.47 -10.39
C LYS A 148 -5.60 -3.69 -9.53
N TYR A 149 -5.63 -4.69 -8.63
CA TYR A 149 -4.46 -5.05 -7.82
C TYR A 149 -3.30 -5.58 -8.70
N MET A 150 -3.60 -6.41 -9.70
CA MET A 150 -2.60 -6.90 -10.66
C MET A 150 -1.92 -5.75 -11.41
N ARG A 151 -2.69 -4.79 -11.94
CA ARG A 151 -2.16 -3.61 -12.63
C ARG A 151 -1.24 -2.80 -11.73
N ARG A 152 -1.63 -2.60 -10.46
CA ARG A 152 -0.80 -1.93 -9.44
C ARG A 152 0.51 -2.67 -9.16
N CYS A 153 0.50 -4.00 -9.21
CA CYS A 153 1.70 -4.83 -9.12
C CYS A 153 2.51 -4.91 -10.42
N GLY A 154 2.13 -4.16 -11.47
CA GLY A 154 2.79 -4.18 -12.77
C GLY A 154 2.62 -5.51 -13.52
N LYS A 155 1.52 -6.22 -13.29
CA LYS A 155 1.23 -7.50 -13.95
C LYS A 155 0.27 -7.30 -15.11
N GLU A 156 0.61 -7.91 -16.24
CA GLU A 156 -0.26 -7.97 -17.41
C GLU A 156 -1.52 -8.79 -17.15
N ILE A 157 -2.64 -8.33 -17.71
CA ILE A 157 -3.95 -8.90 -17.50
C ILE A 157 -4.27 -9.91 -18.61
N ASN A 158 -4.01 -11.18 -18.34
CA ASN A 158 -4.42 -12.31 -19.19
C ASN A 158 -4.86 -13.50 -18.31
N LYS A 159 -5.53 -14.49 -18.89
CA LYS A 159 -6.12 -15.62 -18.14
C LYS A 159 -5.11 -16.36 -17.27
N SER A 160 -3.98 -16.76 -17.84
CA SER A 160 -2.90 -17.46 -17.10
C SER A 160 -2.37 -16.63 -15.92
N ASN A 161 -2.12 -15.34 -16.13
CA ASN A 161 -1.66 -14.45 -15.07
C ASN A 161 -2.73 -14.24 -13.99
N LYS A 162 -4.01 -14.13 -14.35
CA LYS A 162 -5.13 -14.03 -13.40
C LYS A 162 -5.22 -15.27 -12.52
N ASP A 163 -5.09 -16.47 -13.09
CA ASP A 163 -5.17 -17.72 -12.35
C ASP A 163 -3.98 -17.88 -11.38
N LYS A 164 -2.77 -17.60 -11.86
CA LYS A 164 -1.55 -17.58 -11.02
C LYS A 164 -1.66 -16.56 -9.89
N GLN A 165 -2.11 -15.35 -10.20
CA GLN A 165 -2.25 -14.30 -9.19
C GLN A 165 -3.35 -14.64 -8.19
N ARG A 166 -4.49 -15.18 -8.63
CA ARG A 166 -5.57 -15.63 -7.75
C ARG A 166 -5.07 -16.69 -6.77
N LYS A 167 -4.28 -17.66 -7.23
CA LYS A 167 -3.65 -18.66 -6.35
C LYS A 167 -2.76 -17.97 -5.32
N LYS A 168 -1.84 -17.11 -5.78
CA LYS A 168 -0.92 -16.38 -4.91
C LYS A 168 -1.61 -15.53 -3.85
N ILE A 169 -2.68 -14.82 -4.23
CA ILE A 169 -3.46 -13.99 -3.29
C ILE A 169 -4.20 -14.86 -2.29
N LYS A 170 -4.75 -16.01 -2.67
CA LYS A 170 -5.36 -16.94 -1.70
C LYS A 170 -4.36 -17.38 -0.65
N GLU A 171 -3.14 -17.73 -1.07
CA GLU A 171 -2.05 -18.09 -0.16
C GLU A 171 -1.65 -16.91 0.75
N ASP A 172 -1.53 -15.70 0.20
CA ASP A 172 -1.21 -14.51 0.99
C ASP A 172 -2.33 -14.15 1.99
N LEU A 173 -3.59 -14.32 1.59
CA LEU A 173 -4.74 -14.13 2.48
C LEU A 173 -4.72 -15.14 3.62
N GLU A 174 -4.42 -16.40 3.35
CA GLU A 174 -4.34 -17.45 4.38
C GLU A 174 -3.31 -17.10 5.46
N ILE A 175 -2.13 -16.62 5.04
CA ILE A 175 -1.10 -16.13 5.97
C ILE A 175 -1.65 -14.95 6.81
N LEU A 176 -2.30 -13.97 6.18
CA LEU A 176 -2.87 -12.81 6.89
C LEU A 176 -3.97 -13.19 7.89
N TYR A 177 -4.76 -14.21 7.58
CA TYR A 177 -5.85 -14.68 8.44
C TYR A 177 -5.32 -15.28 9.75
N TRP A 178 -4.24 -16.05 9.68
CA TRP A 178 -3.62 -16.67 10.85
C TRP A 178 -2.65 -15.76 11.61
N LEU A 179 -2.32 -14.59 11.05
CA LEU A 179 -1.36 -13.67 11.62
C LEU A 179 -1.95 -12.84 12.77
N SER A 180 -1.22 -12.87 13.88
CA SER A 180 -1.44 -11.99 15.04
C SER A 180 -0.18 -11.19 15.35
N LEU A 181 -0.37 -10.03 15.98
CA LEU A 181 0.70 -9.09 16.33
C LEU A 181 0.48 -8.55 17.74
N ASP A 182 1.55 -8.53 18.54
CA ASP A 182 1.71 -7.72 19.75
C ASP A 182 2.96 -6.87 19.64
N TRP A 183 2.94 -5.65 20.19
CA TRP A 183 4.04 -4.71 20.02
C TRP A 183 4.11 -3.66 21.11
N LYS A 184 5.22 -2.93 21.13
CA LYS A 184 5.48 -1.82 22.04
C LYS A 184 5.76 -0.55 21.25
N GLU A 185 5.16 0.55 21.67
CA GLU A 185 5.39 1.86 21.07
C GLU A 185 5.78 2.89 22.10
N HIS A 186 6.78 3.71 21.78
CA HIS A 186 7.07 4.88 22.59
C HIS A 186 6.06 5.98 22.29
N THR A 187 5.18 6.26 23.25
CA THR A 187 4.12 7.28 23.15
C THR A 187 4.40 8.48 24.06
N GLY A 188 5.50 8.44 24.80
CA GLY A 188 5.92 9.47 25.76
C GLY A 188 5.30 9.27 27.14
N ASN A 189 5.94 9.83 28.16
CA ASN A 189 5.66 9.53 29.58
C ASN A 189 4.28 9.99 30.08
N GLN A 190 3.53 10.77 29.30
CA GLN A 190 2.21 11.30 29.68
C GLN A 190 1.05 10.69 28.87
N ALA A 191 1.32 9.75 27.98
CA ALA A 191 0.28 9.11 27.19
C ALA A 191 -0.49 8.07 28.02
N GLU A 192 -1.81 8.01 27.82
CA GLU A 192 -2.67 7.03 28.48
C GLU A 192 -2.26 5.59 28.08
N GLY A 193 -1.98 4.76 29.09
CA GLY A 193 -1.50 3.39 28.93
C GLY A 193 0.01 3.25 28.69
N ALA A 194 0.79 4.32 28.80
CA ALA A 194 2.26 4.25 28.78
C ALA A 194 2.83 3.89 30.16
N ASP A 195 3.91 3.11 30.17
CA ASP A 195 4.69 2.80 31.37
C ASP A 195 5.60 3.99 31.78
N LYS A 196 6.37 3.80 32.86
CA LYS A 196 7.31 4.82 33.39
C LYS A 196 8.41 5.22 32.40
N THR A 197 8.66 4.40 31.38
CA THR A 197 9.63 4.66 30.31
C THR A 197 8.99 5.29 29.07
N GLY A 198 7.69 5.60 29.14
CA GLY A 198 6.91 6.19 28.05
C GLY A 198 6.52 5.19 26.98
N ASN A 199 6.57 3.88 27.27
CA ASN A 199 6.22 2.83 26.33
C ASN A 199 4.81 2.31 26.60
N LYS A 200 3.98 2.25 25.56
CA LYS A 200 2.67 1.62 25.57
C LYS A 200 2.77 0.22 24.99
N ASN A 201 2.25 -0.77 25.72
CA ASN A 201 2.17 -2.15 25.26
C ASN A 201 0.81 -2.37 24.58
N PHE A 202 0.85 -2.98 23.40
CA PHE A 202 -0.32 -3.44 22.67
C PHE A 202 -0.39 -4.95 22.78
N ILE A 203 -1.52 -5.44 23.27
CA ILE A 203 -1.77 -6.88 23.43
C ILE A 203 -1.83 -7.57 22.06
N LYS A 204 -1.71 -8.90 22.07
CA LYS A 204 -1.80 -9.72 20.86
C LYS A 204 -3.17 -9.57 20.20
N MET A 205 -3.17 -9.13 18.94
CA MET A 205 -4.35 -8.90 18.13
C MET A 205 -4.24 -9.65 16.80
N ARG A 206 -5.33 -10.28 16.34
CA ARG A 206 -5.42 -10.76 14.95
C ARG A 206 -5.53 -9.58 14.00
N ILE A 207 -4.94 -9.69 12.81
CA ILE A 207 -5.05 -8.65 11.79
C ILE A 207 -6.41 -8.71 11.09
N CYS A 208 -6.85 -9.91 10.72
CA CYS A 208 -8.07 -10.15 9.97
C CYS A 208 -9.01 -11.11 10.70
N SER A 209 -10.32 -10.97 10.47
CA SER A 209 -11.37 -11.87 10.96
C SER A 209 -12.04 -12.67 9.85
N ALA A 210 -11.97 -12.21 8.60
CA ALA A 210 -12.43 -12.94 7.43
C ALA A 210 -11.62 -12.54 6.18
N ILE A 211 -11.44 -13.50 5.27
CA ILE A 211 -10.70 -13.35 4.02
C ILE A 211 -11.44 -14.05 2.88
N GLY A 212 -11.24 -13.61 1.64
CA GLY A 212 -11.70 -14.36 0.48
C GLY A 212 -11.53 -13.65 -0.84
N ILE A 213 -11.76 -14.40 -1.92
CA ILE A 213 -11.99 -13.84 -3.26
C ILE A 213 -13.41 -14.24 -3.67
N ILE A 214 -14.31 -13.27 -3.79
CA ILE A 214 -15.72 -13.53 -4.08
C ILE A 214 -16.00 -13.57 -5.59
N LYS A 215 -17.24 -13.95 -5.96
CA LYS A 215 -17.71 -13.89 -7.35
C LYS A 215 -17.45 -12.49 -7.91
N ASN A 216 -16.95 -12.40 -9.14
CA ASN A 216 -16.43 -11.21 -9.82
C ASN A 216 -14.96 -10.83 -9.53
N GLY A 217 -14.21 -11.64 -8.77
CA GLY A 217 -12.77 -11.44 -8.61
C GLY A 217 -12.39 -10.33 -7.63
N GLN A 218 -13.29 -9.98 -6.71
CA GLN A 218 -12.98 -9.04 -5.64
C GLN A 218 -12.26 -9.75 -4.49
N ILE A 219 -11.10 -9.23 -4.11
CA ILE A 219 -10.36 -9.59 -2.92
C ILE A 219 -11.06 -8.88 -1.76
N VAL A 220 -11.53 -9.63 -0.77
CA VAL A 220 -12.28 -9.12 0.37
C VAL A 220 -11.59 -9.54 1.65
N VAL A 221 -11.35 -8.57 2.54
CA VAL A 221 -10.77 -8.80 3.86
C VAL A 221 -11.52 -7.98 4.89
N ASN A 222 -11.96 -8.65 5.96
CA ASN A 222 -12.43 -7.96 7.16
C ASN A 222 -11.26 -7.86 8.13
N PHE A 223 -10.80 -6.64 8.39
CA PHE A 223 -9.89 -6.37 9.48
C PHE A 223 -10.61 -6.51 10.81
N THR A 224 -9.86 -6.81 11.86
CA THR A 224 -10.40 -6.75 13.22
C THR A 224 -10.68 -5.29 13.61
N PRO A 225 -11.78 -5.01 14.36
CA PRO A 225 -12.08 -3.66 14.82
C PRO A 225 -10.93 -3.01 15.59
N GLU A 226 -10.18 -3.79 16.35
CA GLU A 226 -9.03 -3.34 17.14
C GLU A 226 -7.92 -2.75 16.26
N ILE A 227 -7.58 -3.44 15.16
CA ILE A 227 -6.55 -2.98 14.22
C ILE A 227 -7.01 -1.75 13.46
N VAL A 228 -8.28 -1.68 13.03
CA VAL A 228 -8.79 -0.48 12.35
C VAL A 228 -8.85 0.71 13.30
N ASN A 229 -9.27 0.50 14.55
CA ASN A 229 -9.26 1.55 15.56
C ASN A 229 -7.84 2.04 15.86
N TYR A 230 -6.86 1.14 15.93
CA TYR A 230 -5.45 1.52 16.03
C TYR A 230 -4.99 2.35 14.83
N LEU A 231 -5.20 1.86 13.60
CA LEU A 231 -4.74 2.51 12.36
C LEU A 231 -5.37 3.90 12.15
N THR A 232 -6.67 4.05 12.41
CA THR A 232 -7.38 5.34 12.24
C THR A 232 -6.91 6.43 13.21
N GLN A 233 -6.26 6.04 14.30
CA GLN A 233 -5.63 6.96 15.26
C GLN A 233 -4.14 7.18 14.97
N ALA A 234 -3.56 6.40 14.08
CA ALA A 234 -2.14 6.38 13.77
C ALA A 234 -1.74 7.45 12.73
N TYR A 235 -0.51 7.35 12.23
CA TYR A 235 0.04 8.30 11.28
C TYR A 235 -0.44 8.00 9.86
N ILE A 236 -0.34 9.00 8.98
CA ILE A 236 -0.56 8.83 7.54
C ILE A 236 0.78 8.90 6.85
N MET A 237 1.08 7.90 6.04
CA MET A 237 2.11 7.98 5.02
C MET A 237 1.48 8.17 3.66
N TRP A 238 2.20 8.81 2.75
CA TRP A 238 1.81 8.86 1.36
C TRP A 238 2.48 7.69 0.64
N TYR A 239 1.75 6.60 0.49
CA TYR A 239 2.22 5.36 -0.10
C TYR A 239 2.26 5.45 -1.64
N PRO A 240 3.41 5.27 -2.29
CA PRO A 240 3.51 5.19 -3.74
C PRO A 240 3.06 3.80 -4.23
N GLY A 241 2.05 3.78 -5.09
CA GLY A 241 1.57 2.56 -5.74
C GLY A 241 2.66 1.82 -6.52
N ASN A 242 3.65 2.55 -7.06
CA ASN A 242 4.79 1.97 -7.76
C ASN A 242 5.65 1.03 -6.90
N LEU A 243 5.62 1.17 -5.56
CA LEU A 243 6.34 0.26 -4.67
C LEU A 243 5.83 -1.19 -4.79
N LEU A 244 4.56 -1.39 -5.16
CA LEU A 244 3.97 -2.71 -5.41
C LEU A 244 4.60 -3.41 -6.63
N LYS A 245 5.18 -2.66 -7.57
CA LYS A 245 5.81 -3.16 -8.80
C LYS A 245 7.21 -3.76 -8.58
N THR A 246 7.79 -3.62 -7.39
CA THR A 246 9.07 -4.26 -7.04
C THR A 246 8.99 -5.79 -7.22
N ASP A 247 10.10 -6.46 -7.49
CA ASP A 247 10.09 -7.93 -7.64
C ASP A 247 10.02 -8.60 -6.27
N ASP A 248 9.04 -9.48 -6.06
CA ASP A 248 8.89 -10.24 -4.82
C ASP A 248 10.07 -11.19 -4.55
N ARG A 249 10.83 -11.55 -5.59
CA ARG A 249 12.07 -12.35 -5.47
C ARG A 249 13.25 -11.53 -4.92
N ASN A 250 13.14 -10.20 -4.94
CA ASN A 250 14.10 -9.29 -4.32
C ASN A 250 13.40 -8.49 -3.21
N PRO A 251 13.17 -9.13 -2.04
CA PRO A 251 12.40 -8.52 -0.96
C PRO A 251 13.01 -7.22 -0.43
N CYS A 252 14.34 -7.10 -0.52
CA CYS A 252 15.09 -5.94 -0.02
C CYS A 252 14.61 -4.63 -0.64
N ALA A 253 14.32 -4.60 -1.94
CA ALA A 253 13.83 -3.40 -2.61
C ALA A 253 12.52 -2.88 -1.99
N TYR A 254 11.60 -3.80 -1.68
CA TYR A 254 10.32 -3.45 -1.06
C TYR A 254 10.51 -2.85 0.35
N HIS A 255 11.25 -3.55 1.21
CA HIS A 255 11.46 -3.13 2.60
C HIS A 255 12.23 -1.80 2.69
N ILE A 256 13.31 -1.65 1.90
CA ILE A 256 14.09 -0.40 1.83
C ILE A 256 13.22 0.74 1.29
N GLY A 257 12.49 0.51 0.21
CA GLY A 257 11.59 1.51 -0.36
C GLY A 257 10.56 1.98 0.65
N ARG A 258 9.87 1.05 1.33
CA ARG A 258 8.90 1.36 2.37
C ARG A 258 9.51 2.19 3.51
N LYS A 259 10.72 1.84 3.96
CA LYS A 259 11.45 2.60 5.00
C LYS A 259 11.76 4.03 4.57
N LEU A 260 12.26 4.22 3.35
CA LEU A 260 12.57 5.55 2.80
C LEU A 260 11.31 6.42 2.73
N LEU A 261 10.20 5.84 2.29
CA LEU A 261 8.94 6.57 2.08
C LEU A 261 8.23 6.91 3.39
N LEU A 262 8.33 6.04 4.40
CA LEU A 262 7.92 6.35 5.77
C LEU A 262 8.75 7.51 6.34
N HIS A 263 10.07 7.45 6.16
CA HIS A 263 10.98 8.51 6.61
C HIS A 263 10.69 9.85 5.91
N HIS A 264 10.43 9.81 4.60
CA HIS A 264 10.08 10.97 3.80
C HIS A 264 8.70 11.53 4.16
N SER A 265 7.70 10.68 4.37
CA SER A 265 6.33 11.12 4.71
C SER A 265 6.22 11.73 6.11
N ASN A 266 7.24 11.55 6.96
CA ASN A 266 7.21 12.04 8.34
C ASN A 266 7.25 13.59 8.40
N PRO A 267 6.22 14.25 8.94
CA PRO A 267 6.16 15.71 8.99
C PRO A 267 7.32 16.37 9.77
N ASN A 268 7.85 15.71 10.80
CA ASN A 268 8.97 16.25 11.57
C ASN A 268 10.27 16.25 10.75
N ASN A 269 10.50 15.19 9.96
CA ASN A 269 11.66 15.12 9.07
C ASN A 269 11.55 16.16 7.95
N GLN A 270 10.34 16.34 7.42
CA GLN A 270 10.03 17.37 6.42
C GLN A 270 10.33 18.77 6.98
N HIS A 271 9.81 19.09 8.16
CA HIS A 271 10.05 20.37 8.81
C HIS A 271 11.53 20.63 9.12
N ARG A 272 12.28 19.60 9.52
CA ARG A 272 13.73 19.69 9.79
C ARG A 272 14.59 19.70 8.52
N GLY A 273 13.99 19.54 7.33
CA GLY A 273 14.72 19.40 6.07
C GLY A 273 15.54 18.11 5.95
N THR A 274 15.22 17.06 6.73
CA THR A 274 15.95 15.78 6.77
C THR A 274 15.18 14.61 6.14
N ALA A 275 14.03 14.88 5.54
CA ALA A 275 13.15 13.87 4.92
C ALA A 275 13.78 13.09 3.76
N ASN A 276 14.84 13.63 3.13
CA ASN A 276 15.48 13.06 1.94
C ASN A 276 16.87 12.48 2.24
N ILE A 277 17.24 12.32 3.52
CA ILE A 277 18.51 11.74 3.94
C ILE A 277 18.30 10.69 5.02
N ILE A 278 18.95 9.54 4.89
CA ILE A 278 18.95 8.48 5.89
C ILE A 278 20.33 7.79 5.94
N SER A 279 20.76 7.33 7.11
CA SER A 279 22.06 6.65 7.23
C SER A 279 22.00 5.25 6.63
N ILE A 280 23.12 4.77 6.10
CA ILE A 280 23.23 3.39 5.62
C ILE A 280 22.95 2.39 6.74
N LYS A 281 23.47 2.66 7.95
CA LYS A 281 23.19 1.84 9.13
C LYS A 281 21.68 1.69 9.39
N ALA A 282 20.92 2.79 9.35
CA ALA A 282 19.48 2.72 9.59
C ALA A 282 18.70 1.95 8.51
N LEU A 283 19.22 1.88 7.27
CA LEU A 283 18.66 1.06 6.20
C LEU A 283 19.03 -0.42 6.35
N LEU A 284 20.26 -0.72 6.76
CA LEU A 284 20.67 -2.09 7.06
C LEU A 284 19.93 -2.66 8.28
N ASP A 285 19.68 -1.83 9.29
CA ASP A 285 18.98 -2.24 10.51
C ASP A 285 17.46 -2.42 10.29
N CYS A 286 16.89 -1.92 9.18
CA CYS A 286 15.46 -1.99 8.94
C CYS A 286 15.00 -3.26 8.21
N THR A 287 15.92 -4.06 7.68
CA THR A 287 15.59 -5.29 6.93
C THR A 287 16.50 -6.43 7.33
N LYS A 288 15.91 -7.63 7.43
CA LYS A 288 16.66 -8.89 7.63
C LYS A 288 16.95 -9.62 6.32
N ASP A 289 16.60 -9.04 5.16
CA ASP A 289 16.96 -9.61 3.86
C ASP A 289 18.46 -9.56 3.61
N ILE A 290 19.13 -8.55 4.15
CA ILE A 290 20.57 -8.38 4.10
C ILE A 290 21.16 -9.02 5.36
N PRO A 291 22.17 -9.89 5.24
CA PRO A 291 22.77 -10.55 6.40
C PRO A 291 23.38 -9.52 7.36
N SER A 292 23.34 -9.81 8.65
CA SER A 292 24.00 -9.04 9.71
C SER A 292 25.53 -9.19 9.65
N GLU A 293 26.28 -8.38 10.40
CA GLU A 293 27.75 -8.57 10.49
C GLU A 293 28.12 -9.93 11.09
N ALA A 294 27.29 -10.46 12.00
CA ALA A 294 27.54 -11.74 12.63
C ALA A 294 27.44 -12.93 11.65
N GLU A 295 26.69 -12.77 10.56
CA GLU A 295 26.48 -13.80 9.54
C GLU A 295 27.52 -13.76 8.40
N VAL A 296 28.38 -12.73 8.35
CA VAL A 296 29.26 -12.48 7.20
C VAL A 296 30.72 -12.49 7.63
N SER A 297 31.58 -13.16 6.86
CA SER A 297 33.03 -13.08 7.04
C SER A 297 33.54 -11.68 6.65
N GLY A 298 34.43 -11.09 7.46
CA GLY A 298 34.81 -9.68 7.33
C GLY A 298 35.37 -9.25 5.97
N ARG A 299 35.95 -10.17 5.18
CA ARG A 299 36.42 -9.91 3.81
C ARG A 299 35.30 -9.71 2.77
N HIS A 300 34.06 -10.05 3.12
CA HIS A 300 32.89 -10.01 2.23
C HIS A 300 31.82 -9.01 2.69
N PHE A 301 32.08 -8.19 3.73
CA PHE A 301 31.06 -7.28 4.26
C PHE A 301 30.50 -6.32 3.21
N TYR A 302 31.34 -5.76 2.34
CA TYR A 302 30.86 -4.86 1.29
C TYR A 302 29.93 -5.58 0.31
N GLN A 303 30.36 -6.74 -0.21
CA GLN A 303 29.63 -7.51 -1.22
C GLN A 303 28.34 -8.13 -0.67
N CYS A 304 28.34 -8.57 0.59
CA CYS A 304 27.18 -9.22 1.20
C CYS A 304 26.20 -8.22 1.84
N ARG A 305 26.63 -7.00 2.16
CA ARG A 305 25.78 -6.03 2.88
C ARG A 305 25.51 -4.74 2.10
N ILE A 306 26.55 -4.10 1.57
CA ILE A 306 26.42 -2.82 0.88
C ILE A 306 25.89 -3.02 -0.54
N GLU A 307 26.48 -3.91 -1.34
CA GLU A 307 26.06 -4.12 -2.72
C GLU A 307 24.57 -4.50 -2.86
N PRO A 308 23.98 -5.38 -2.02
CA PRO A 308 22.54 -5.66 -2.07
C PRO A 308 21.67 -4.45 -1.75
N LEU A 309 22.10 -3.61 -0.79
CA LEU A 309 21.40 -2.36 -0.47
C LEU A 309 21.42 -1.40 -1.68
N LEU A 310 22.58 -1.22 -2.33
CA LEU A 310 22.68 -0.33 -3.48
C LEU A 310 21.83 -0.85 -4.65
N LYS A 311 21.87 -2.15 -4.93
CA LYS A 311 21.00 -2.79 -5.94
C LYS A 311 19.51 -2.62 -5.62
N ALA A 312 19.13 -2.64 -4.34
CA ALA A 312 17.76 -2.37 -3.94
C ALA A 312 17.35 -0.93 -4.23
N LEU A 313 18.25 0.05 -4.03
CA LEU A 313 18.02 1.45 -4.39
C LEU A 313 17.91 1.65 -5.91
N ASP A 314 18.76 0.97 -6.69
CA ASP A 314 18.69 0.99 -8.16
C ASP A 314 17.35 0.44 -8.66
N ALA A 315 16.88 -0.67 -8.08
CA ALA A 315 15.58 -1.24 -8.39
C ALA A 315 14.42 -0.28 -8.05
N LEU A 316 14.55 0.56 -7.02
CA LEU A 316 13.55 1.57 -6.69
C LEU A 316 13.51 2.72 -7.70
N VAL A 317 14.64 3.05 -8.34
CA VAL A 317 14.69 4.00 -9.47
C VAL A 317 14.06 3.35 -10.71
N GLU A 318 14.44 2.11 -11.02
CA GLU A 318 13.89 1.35 -12.17
C GLU A 318 12.36 1.22 -12.09
N LYS A 319 11.81 1.04 -10.88
CA LYS A 319 10.36 0.95 -10.65
C LYS A 319 9.68 2.29 -10.42
N GLU A 320 10.36 3.40 -10.67
CA GLU A 320 9.77 4.73 -10.55
C GLU A 320 9.19 4.98 -9.15
N VAL A 321 9.85 4.47 -8.11
CA VAL A 321 9.57 4.83 -6.72
C VAL A 321 10.41 6.05 -6.35
N LEU A 322 11.67 6.05 -6.79
CA LEU A 322 12.61 7.15 -6.65
C LEU A 322 12.93 7.75 -8.03
N LYS A 323 13.18 9.06 -8.07
CA LYS A 323 13.81 9.72 -9.22
C LYS A 323 15.29 9.41 -9.27
N LYS A 324 15.96 9.47 -8.12
CA LYS A 324 17.39 9.17 -7.96
C LYS A 324 17.76 8.93 -6.50
N TRP A 325 18.95 8.37 -6.30
CA TRP A 325 19.62 8.28 -5.01
C TRP A 325 21.13 8.50 -5.21
N GLU A 326 21.82 8.94 -4.16
CA GLU A 326 23.28 9.06 -4.15
C GLU A 326 23.86 8.86 -2.74
N LEU A 327 25.12 8.41 -2.69
CA LEU A 327 25.90 8.42 -1.45
C LEU A 327 26.31 9.84 -1.11
N CYS A 328 26.11 10.23 0.15
CA CYS A 328 26.46 11.54 0.66
C CYS A 328 27.06 11.48 2.07
N ASN A 329 27.56 12.62 2.54
CA ASN A 329 27.89 12.81 3.94
C ASN A 329 26.67 13.27 4.75
N ALA A 330 26.82 13.37 6.08
CA ALA A 330 25.74 13.81 6.97
C ALA A 330 25.18 15.22 6.66
N LYS A 331 25.90 16.04 5.87
CA LYS A 331 25.48 17.37 5.42
C LYS A 331 24.85 17.36 4.02
N MET A 332 24.42 16.18 3.53
CA MET A 332 23.85 15.98 2.18
C MET A 332 24.77 16.39 1.03
N LYS A 333 26.07 16.55 1.27
CA LYS A 333 27.00 16.86 0.18
C LYS A 333 27.38 15.55 -0.53
N PRO A 334 27.30 15.51 -1.87
CA PRO A 334 27.76 14.36 -2.64
C PRO A 334 29.20 13.99 -2.30
N LEU A 335 29.50 12.70 -2.32
CA LEU A 335 30.87 12.22 -2.18
C LEU A 335 31.70 12.61 -3.41
N SER A 336 32.98 12.90 -3.22
CA SER A 336 33.92 13.05 -4.34
C SER A 336 34.13 11.72 -5.08
N LYS A 337 34.53 11.76 -6.36
CA LYS A 337 34.75 10.54 -7.17
C LYS A 337 35.66 9.51 -6.47
N SER A 338 36.78 9.97 -5.90
CA SER A 338 37.72 9.12 -5.17
C SER A 338 37.14 8.46 -3.90
N GLN A 339 36.10 9.05 -3.31
CA GLN A 339 35.38 8.46 -2.18
C GLN A 339 34.30 7.47 -2.63
N GLN A 340 33.71 7.65 -3.80
CA GLN A 340 32.70 6.76 -4.37
C GLN A 340 33.33 5.44 -4.86
N ASP A 341 34.52 5.50 -5.45
CA ASP A 341 35.20 4.33 -6.02
C ASP A 341 35.79 3.38 -4.98
N ARG A 342 35.82 3.78 -3.70
CA ARG A 342 36.32 2.93 -2.60
C ARG A 342 35.23 2.00 -2.10
N LYS A 343 35.37 0.71 -2.41
CA LYS A 343 34.59 -0.39 -1.80
C LYS A 343 35.03 -0.70 -0.35
N ASP A 344 35.13 0.34 0.48
CA ASP A 344 35.45 0.21 1.90
C ASP A 344 34.15 0.12 2.70
N TYR A 345 33.95 -1.02 3.35
CA TYR A 345 32.76 -1.28 4.16
C TYR A 345 32.61 -0.30 5.33
N LYS A 346 33.67 -0.08 6.13
CA LYS A 346 33.59 0.77 7.33
C LYS A 346 33.34 2.21 6.95
N ALA A 347 34.09 2.71 5.98
CA ALA A 347 33.94 4.08 5.50
C ALA A 347 32.58 4.32 4.84
N THR A 348 31.97 3.29 4.24
CA THR A 348 30.63 3.36 3.65
C THR A 348 29.55 3.29 4.73
N LEU A 349 29.70 2.46 5.76
CA LEU A 349 28.72 2.31 6.84
C LEU A 349 28.41 3.63 7.57
N GLU A 350 29.39 4.53 7.65
CA GLU A 350 29.27 5.88 8.23
C GLU A 350 28.59 6.90 7.29
N ARG A 351 28.26 6.50 6.05
CA ARG A 351 27.64 7.37 5.05
C ARG A 351 26.12 7.38 5.14
N TYR A 352 25.57 8.28 4.34
CA TYR A 352 24.14 8.48 4.19
C TYR A 352 23.75 8.28 2.74
N ILE A 353 22.48 7.96 2.55
CA ILE A 353 21.80 7.98 1.26
C ILE A 353 20.99 9.27 1.22
N PHE A 354 21.30 10.12 0.25
CA PHE A 354 20.36 11.14 -0.21
C PHE A 354 19.47 10.53 -1.28
N PHE A 355 18.17 10.78 -1.22
CA PHE A 355 17.21 10.22 -2.16
C PHE A 355 16.11 11.22 -2.48
N GLU A 356 15.58 11.13 -3.70
CA GLU A 356 14.45 11.92 -4.16
C GLU A 356 13.33 11.00 -4.62
N PRO A 357 12.21 10.92 -3.89
CA PRO A 357 11.02 10.22 -4.36
C PRO A 357 10.44 10.86 -5.62
N ILE A 358 9.62 10.12 -6.37
CA ILE A 358 8.79 10.73 -7.42
C ILE A 358 7.89 11.80 -6.81
N GLU A 359 7.63 12.86 -7.58
CA GLU A 359 6.92 14.04 -7.08
C GLU A 359 5.55 13.66 -6.49
N ASN A 360 5.30 14.17 -5.28
CA ASN A 360 4.04 13.98 -4.59
C ASN A 360 3.44 15.32 -4.19
N LYS A 361 2.69 15.92 -5.11
CA LYS A 361 2.01 17.21 -4.88
C LYS A 361 1.06 17.16 -3.68
N LYS A 362 0.42 16.01 -3.41
CA LYS A 362 -0.52 15.84 -2.28
C LYS A 362 0.19 15.82 -0.93
N LEU A 363 1.37 15.22 -0.84
CA LEU A 363 2.20 15.29 0.38
C LEU A 363 2.62 16.73 0.66
N VAL A 364 3.05 17.48 -0.35
CA VAL A 364 3.40 18.90 -0.19
C VAL A 364 2.21 19.68 0.36
N GLN A 365 1.04 19.52 -0.25
CA GLN A 365 -0.20 20.13 0.25
C GLN A 365 -0.48 19.76 1.71
N TYR A 366 -0.41 18.47 2.05
CA TYR A 366 -0.64 17.97 3.40
C TYR A 366 0.33 18.56 4.45
N ILE A 367 1.62 18.67 4.13
CA ILE A 367 2.62 19.25 5.03
C ILE A 367 2.42 20.75 5.20
N THR A 368 2.02 21.46 4.13
CA THR A 368 1.84 22.92 4.13
C THR A 368 0.53 23.38 4.78
N GLN A 369 -0.43 22.48 4.99
CA GLN A 369 -1.68 22.83 5.66
C GLN A 369 -1.41 23.26 7.13
N PRO A 370 -1.93 24.42 7.57
CA PRO A 370 -1.79 24.83 8.96
C PRO A 370 -2.47 23.79 9.85
N LYS A 371 -1.74 23.26 10.84
CA LYS A 371 -2.31 22.39 11.87
C LYS A 371 -3.47 23.14 12.51
N GLN A 372 -4.70 22.63 12.36
CA GLN A 372 -5.83 23.15 13.14
C GLN A 372 -5.41 23.10 14.61
N THR A 373 -5.27 24.28 15.20
CA THR A 373 -4.79 24.48 16.56
C THR A 373 -5.66 23.67 17.50
N LYS A 374 -5.03 22.84 18.36
CA LYS A 374 -5.71 22.27 19.52
C LYS A 374 -6.39 23.44 20.24
N ALA A 375 -7.72 23.36 20.40
CA ALA A 375 -8.48 24.35 21.15
C ALA A 375 -7.76 24.65 22.47
N GLU A 376 -7.52 25.95 22.73
CA GLU A 376 -6.84 26.40 23.93
C GLU A 376 -7.51 25.76 25.18
N PRO A 377 -6.73 25.30 26.16
CA PRO A 377 -7.30 24.82 27.40
C PRO A 377 -8.06 25.99 28.05
N LYS A 378 -9.38 25.85 28.18
CA LYS A 378 -10.22 26.80 28.91
C LYS A 378 -9.57 27.07 30.27
N LYS A 379 -9.12 28.30 30.51
CA LYS A 379 -8.64 28.76 31.81
C LYS A 379 -9.67 28.38 32.86
N ARG A 380 -9.30 27.49 33.80
CA ARG A 380 -10.11 27.22 34.99
C ARG A 380 -10.22 28.53 35.76
N GLN A 381 -11.41 29.12 35.80
CA GLN A 381 -11.73 30.18 36.74
C GLN A 381 -11.61 29.59 38.15
N SER A 382 -10.62 30.05 38.91
CA SER A 382 -10.50 29.78 40.33
C SER A 382 -11.71 30.41 41.03
N LYS A 383 -12.64 29.58 41.52
CA LYS A 383 -13.60 30.01 42.54
C LYS A 383 -12.78 30.38 43.79
N LYS A 384 -12.71 31.68 44.10
CA LYS A 384 -12.35 32.14 45.44
C LYS A 384 -13.38 31.54 46.40
N GLN A 385 -12.95 30.59 47.23
CA GLN A 385 -13.63 30.31 48.49
C GLN A 385 -13.48 31.55 49.36
N GLY A 386 -14.59 32.20 49.66
CA GLY A 386 -14.64 33.18 50.74
C GLY A 386 -14.29 32.48 52.05
N LYS A 387 -13.35 33.06 52.79
CA LYS A 387 -13.28 32.96 54.23
C LYS A 387 -13.59 34.34 54.78
N ASP A 388 -14.47 34.30 55.76
CA ASP A 388 -14.93 35.32 56.71
C ASP A 388 -15.93 36.36 56.20
#